data_AF-A0ABD2JV56-F1
#
_entry.id   AF-A0ABD2JV56-F1
#
_cell.length_a   1.000
_cell.length_b   1.000
_cell.length_c   1.000
_cell.angle_alpha   90.00
_cell.angle_beta   90.00
_cell.angle_gamma   90.00
#
_symmetry.space_group_name_H-M   'P 1'
#
loop_
_entity.id
_entity.type
_entity.pdbx_description
1 polymer ?
#
loop_
_entity_poly.entity_id
_entity_poly.type
_entity_poly.pdbx_seq_one_letter_code
_entity_poly.pdbx_strand_id
1 'polypeptide(L)'
;MFHACQESSMLFNEFVRRNINSFEQRRRAEFIRGDNSLKQLPAALNNFPRQPLPTKLQLKMEIQGSDFASLHDGREAWAANDSLAAIMEDTKCMILFADQNDPNAESMGFFNQVTIIGDMPNIDCAMDRIREFAPITVAISLRNVKDQFRREDLAQLIRQWCLTDELRQFSRVQFSILFPPNPFVIAPREEANCLSLVVRGSRKDHKLMINACETLMKLLFPENCREQFFAALEIPVSQRRMVVGSPEGVLISAISSETKATIHFPSSSSDCSSLAYSTYLLSGSADSVIRAVRMIQDISPVRIEFDIEHSDIVFPMCTNEEQHRELDMFDNERGVIVQVRKSAYEGSFRMRHEQMRHSLTLMTSEENIKNLYAVRNQLLKESHWAREAPTQRLFATPRFLEFLKVLVMESAVRAYIGDGKVISVCRCRAHSQGLQHHQKMAGTCNTSADLVENDLTNGCPSNDDHRN
;
A
#
# COMPACT_ATOMS: atom_id res chain seq x y z
N MET A 1 -0.41 -18.75 -17.82
CA MET A 1 -1.13 -18.85 -16.53
C MET A 1 -1.23 -17.49 -15.83
N PHE A 2 -0.18 -16.65 -15.91
CA PHE A 2 -0.15 -15.26 -15.41
C PHE A 2 -1.34 -14.36 -15.83
N HIS A 3 -1.65 -14.29 -17.13
CA HIS A 3 -2.78 -13.48 -17.63
C HIS A 3 -4.14 -13.87 -17.01
N ALA A 4 -4.37 -15.16 -16.71
CA ALA A 4 -5.63 -15.61 -16.12
C ALA A 4 -5.84 -15.11 -14.68
N CYS A 5 -4.75 -14.78 -13.96
CA CYS A 5 -4.83 -14.24 -12.61
C CYS A 5 -5.04 -12.71 -12.60
N GLN A 6 -4.52 -11.99 -13.60
CA GLN A 6 -4.85 -10.57 -13.80
C GLN A 6 -6.34 -10.39 -14.11
N GLU A 7 -6.88 -11.23 -15.00
CA GLU A 7 -8.32 -11.26 -15.29
C GLU A 7 -9.16 -11.58 -14.04
N SER A 8 -8.64 -12.37 -13.09
CA SER A 8 -9.38 -12.78 -11.89
C SER A 8 -9.75 -11.61 -10.97
N SER A 9 -8.87 -10.60 -10.83
CA SER A 9 -9.14 -9.40 -10.02
C SER A 9 -10.23 -8.55 -10.66
N MET A 10 -10.14 -8.32 -11.96
CA MET A 10 -11.17 -7.62 -12.74
C MET A 10 -12.52 -8.35 -12.66
N LEU A 11 -12.54 -9.67 -12.88
CA LEU A 11 -13.73 -10.50 -12.80
C LEU A 11 -14.35 -10.50 -11.39
N PHE A 12 -13.52 -10.53 -10.35
CA PHE A 12 -13.98 -10.43 -8.97
C PHE A 12 -14.65 -9.07 -8.70
N ASN A 13 -13.99 -7.97 -9.08
CA ASN A 13 -14.53 -6.62 -8.93
C ASN A 13 -15.83 -6.44 -9.72
N GLU A 14 -15.89 -6.97 -10.95
CA GLU A 14 -17.11 -7.00 -11.74
C GLU A 14 -18.21 -7.81 -11.08
N PHE A 15 -17.90 -8.99 -10.53
CA PHE A 15 -18.86 -9.82 -9.82
C PHE A 15 -19.43 -9.10 -8.59
N VAL A 16 -18.58 -8.48 -7.76
CA VAL A 16 -19.00 -7.67 -6.62
C VAL A 16 -19.92 -6.54 -7.07
N ARG A 17 -19.52 -5.78 -8.10
CA ARG A 17 -20.32 -4.69 -8.67
C ARG A 17 -21.67 -5.16 -9.20
N ARG A 18 -21.70 -6.27 -9.93
CA ARG A 18 -22.94 -6.86 -10.47
C ARG A 18 -23.87 -7.31 -9.35
N ASN A 19 -23.33 -7.91 -8.28
CA ASN A 19 -24.12 -8.31 -7.12
C ASN A 19 -24.74 -7.11 -6.41
N ILE A 20 -23.97 -6.04 -6.18
CA ILE A 20 -24.49 -4.79 -5.59
C ILE A 20 -25.58 -4.19 -6.50
N ASN A 21 -25.34 -4.10 -7.81
CA ASN A 21 -26.32 -3.57 -8.76
C ASN A 21 -27.60 -4.41 -8.81
N SER A 22 -27.48 -5.74 -8.79
CA SER A 22 -28.62 -6.66 -8.77
C SER A 22 -29.43 -6.49 -7.48
N PHE A 23 -28.73 -6.36 -6.34
CA PHE A 23 -29.36 -6.06 -5.06
C PHE A 23 -30.14 -4.74 -5.09
N GLU A 24 -29.53 -3.67 -5.59
CA GLU A 24 -30.16 -2.35 -5.74
C GLU A 24 -31.42 -2.41 -6.61
N GLN A 25 -31.33 -3.09 -7.77
CA GLN A 25 -32.47 -3.25 -8.68
C GLN A 25 -33.62 -4.00 -8.02
N ARG A 26 -33.32 -5.13 -7.34
CA ARG A 26 -34.33 -5.92 -6.63
C ARG A 26 -35.01 -5.08 -5.54
N ARG A 27 -34.21 -4.32 -4.79
CA ARG A 27 -34.70 -3.48 -3.69
C ARG A 27 -35.59 -2.33 -4.18
N ARG A 28 -35.21 -1.67 -5.27
CA ARG A 28 -36.05 -0.64 -5.94
C ARG A 28 -37.35 -1.22 -6.46
N ALA A 29 -37.32 -2.40 -7.08
CA ALA A 29 -38.52 -3.06 -7.60
C ALA A 29 -39.50 -3.42 -6.47
N GLU A 30 -39.01 -3.97 -5.36
CA GLU A 30 -39.85 -4.26 -4.18
C GLU A 30 -40.42 -2.97 -3.55
N PHE A 31 -39.65 -1.88 -3.54
CA PHE A 31 -40.15 -0.59 -3.05
C PHE A 31 -41.30 -0.07 -3.89
N ILE A 32 -41.16 -0.08 -5.23
CA ILE A 32 -42.22 0.33 -6.16
C ILE A 32 -43.45 -0.59 -6.05
N ARG A 33 -43.26 -1.90 -5.88
CA ARG A 33 -44.36 -2.85 -5.64
C ARG A 33 -45.09 -2.56 -4.34
N GLY A 34 -44.34 -2.31 -3.26
CA GLY A 34 -44.88 -1.92 -1.96
C GLY A 34 -45.68 -0.63 -2.01
N ASP A 35 -45.18 0.37 -2.73
CA ASP A 35 -45.83 1.68 -2.91
C ASP A 35 -47.13 1.56 -3.72
N ASN A 36 -47.14 0.75 -4.78
CA ASN A 36 -48.34 0.46 -5.56
C ASN A 36 -49.37 -0.42 -4.80
N SER A 37 -48.89 -1.26 -3.87
CA SER A 37 -49.72 -2.20 -3.08
C SER A 37 -50.24 -1.63 -1.77
N LEU A 38 -49.77 -0.44 -1.35
CA LEU A 38 -50.26 0.29 -0.17
C LEU A 38 -51.74 0.70 -0.25
N LYS A 39 -52.44 0.41 -1.36
CA LYS A 39 -53.90 0.47 -1.44
C LYS A 39 -54.61 -0.76 -0.85
N GLN A 40 -53.96 -1.91 -0.70
CA GLN A 40 -54.56 -3.15 -0.18
C GLN A 40 -53.51 -4.11 0.42
N LEU A 41 -53.09 -3.90 1.67
CA LEU A 41 -52.88 -4.91 2.74
C LEU A 41 -51.81 -4.47 3.76
N PRO A 42 -52.04 -4.71 5.07
CA PRO A 42 -51.05 -4.50 6.13
C PRO A 42 -50.16 -5.74 6.36
N ALA A 43 -48.94 -5.49 6.86
CA ALA A 43 -48.00 -6.42 7.52
C ALA A 43 -47.06 -7.32 6.69
N ALA A 44 -47.19 -7.45 5.36
CA ALA A 44 -46.20 -8.22 4.55
C ALA A 44 -44.92 -7.43 4.16
N LEU A 45 -44.87 -6.13 4.48
CA LEU A 45 -43.85 -5.17 4.03
C LEU A 45 -42.55 -5.12 4.88
N ASN A 46 -42.39 -6.01 5.87
CA ASN A 46 -41.28 -5.93 6.81
C ASN A 46 -39.99 -6.65 6.36
N ASN A 47 -40.01 -7.39 5.27
CA ASN A 47 -38.84 -8.17 4.83
C ASN A 47 -38.33 -7.68 3.48
N PHE A 48 -37.92 -6.41 3.42
CA PHE A 48 -37.05 -5.98 2.31
C PHE A 48 -35.77 -6.80 2.37
N PRO A 49 -35.36 -7.45 1.27
CA PRO A 49 -34.11 -8.20 1.27
C PRO A 49 -32.97 -7.23 1.58
N ARG A 50 -32.10 -7.62 2.53
CA ARG A 50 -30.81 -6.98 2.78
C ARG A 50 -29.73 -7.88 2.21
N GLN A 51 -28.76 -7.29 1.52
CA GLN A 51 -27.58 -8.03 1.10
C GLN A 51 -26.79 -8.42 2.36
N PRO A 52 -26.34 -9.67 2.51
CA PRO A 52 -25.44 -10.02 3.60
C PRO A 52 -24.13 -9.25 3.44
N LEU A 53 -23.57 -8.78 4.55
CA LEU A 53 -22.24 -8.18 4.54
C LEU A 53 -21.18 -9.25 4.28
N PRO A 54 -20.11 -8.93 3.55
CA PRO A 54 -18.94 -9.81 3.48
C PRO A 54 -18.39 -10.06 4.88
N THR A 55 -18.15 -11.32 5.23
CA THR A 55 -17.54 -11.68 6.53
C THR A 55 -16.01 -11.59 6.48
N LYS A 56 -15.43 -11.72 5.29
CA LYS A 56 -13.99 -11.68 5.05
C LYS A 56 -13.51 -10.24 4.86
N LEU A 57 -12.34 -9.95 5.40
CA LEU A 57 -11.66 -8.68 5.20
C LEU A 57 -10.89 -8.69 3.88
N GLN A 58 -10.62 -7.51 3.34
CA GLN A 58 -9.70 -7.33 2.23
C GLN A 58 -8.48 -6.55 2.73
N LEU A 59 -7.28 -7.09 2.57
CA LEU A 59 -6.02 -6.37 2.75
C LEU A 59 -5.43 -6.04 1.37
N LYS A 60 -4.93 -4.83 1.20
CA LYS A 60 -4.25 -4.37 -0.01
C LYS A 60 -2.84 -3.93 0.34
N MET A 61 -1.85 -4.46 -0.37
CA MET A 61 -0.42 -4.19 -0.21
C MET A 61 0.24 -3.97 -1.57
N GLU A 62 1.48 -3.47 -1.59
CA GLU A 62 2.17 -3.12 -2.83
C GLU A 62 3.32 -4.08 -3.16
N ILE A 63 3.31 -4.67 -4.34
CA ILE A 63 4.41 -5.49 -4.85
C ILE A 63 4.80 -4.95 -6.21
N GLN A 64 6.09 -4.91 -6.51
CA GLN A 64 6.57 -4.49 -7.82
C GLN A 64 5.90 -5.35 -8.90
N GLY A 65 5.22 -4.69 -9.84
CA GLY A 65 4.47 -5.39 -10.88
C GLY A 65 5.35 -6.26 -11.78
N SER A 66 6.59 -5.85 -12.00
CA SER A 66 7.63 -6.65 -12.68
C SER A 66 7.92 -8.00 -12.00
N ASP A 67 7.57 -8.16 -10.73
CA ASP A 67 7.78 -9.39 -9.96
C ASP A 67 6.54 -10.30 -9.92
N PHE A 68 5.38 -9.87 -10.43
CA PHE A 68 4.15 -10.66 -10.35
C PHE A 68 4.28 -12.01 -11.08
N ALA A 69 4.92 -12.03 -12.26
CA ALA A 69 5.14 -13.26 -13.01
C ALA A 69 6.00 -14.26 -12.23
N SER A 70 7.06 -13.75 -11.58
CA SER A 70 7.92 -14.56 -10.71
C SER A 70 7.15 -15.16 -9.54
N LEU A 71 6.35 -14.36 -8.85
CA LEU A 71 5.53 -14.85 -7.75
C LEU A 71 4.56 -15.97 -8.19
N HIS A 72 4.03 -15.90 -9.41
CA HIS A 72 3.12 -16.92 -9.93
C HIS A 72 3.81 -18.20 -10.36
N ASP A 73 4.94 -18.09 -11.06
CA ASP A 73 5.60 -19.25 -11.63
C ASP A 73 6.25 -20.13 -10.55
N GLY A 74 6.71 -19.52 -9.43
CA GLY A 74 7.29 -20.24 -8.30
C GLY A 74 8.52 -21.07 -8.67
N ARG A 75 9.24 -20.63 -9.72
CA ARG A 75 10.43 -21.31 -10.26
C ARG A 75 11.74 -20.69 -9.78
N GLU A 76 11.64 -19.70 -8.90
CA GLU A 76 12.77 -18.97 -8.35
C GLU A 76 13.62 -19.86 -7.45
N ALA A 77 14.91 -19.53 -7.34
CA ALA A 77 15.86 -20.30 -6.54
C ALA A 77 15.46 -20.40 -5.05
N TRP A 78 14.73 -19.40 -4.53
CA TRP A 78 14.23 -19.37 -3.15
C TRP A 78 12.79 -19.91 -3.00
N ALA A 79 12.13 -20.26 -4.11
CA ALA A 79 10.75 -20.75 -4.13
C ALA A 79 10.59 -22.24 -3.82
N ALA A 80 11.69 -22.96 -3.56
CA ALA A 80 11.67 -24.41 -3.38
C ALA A 80 10.73 -24.92 -2.26
N ASN A 81 10.41 -24.07 -1.27
CA ASN A 81 9.63 -24.45 -0.09
C ASN A 81 8.30 -23.70 0.05
N ASP A 82 7.98 -22.77 -0.85
CA ASP A 82 6.76 -21.98 -0.75
C ASP A 82 6.30 -21.51 -2.13
N SER A 83 5.00 -21.31 -2.30
CA SER A 83 4.40 -20.81 -3.55
C SER A 83 3.10 -20.07 -3.25
N LEU A 84 2.66 -19.19 -4.15
CA LEU A 84 1.36 -18.54 -3.97
C LEU A 84 0.21 -19.53 -3.79
N ALA A 85 0.22 -20.66 -4.52
CA ALA A 85 -0.80 -21.69 -4.38
C ALA A 85 -0.79 -22.31 -2.97
N ALA A 86 0.38 -22.64 -2.44
CA ALA A 86 0.53 -23.15 -1.08
C ALA A 86 0.09 -22.11 -0.04
N ILE A 87 0.46 -20.84 -0.22
CA ILE A 87 0.03 -19.74 0.66
C ILE A 87 -1.50 -19.67 0.69
N MET A 88 -2.16 -19.64 -0.49
CA MET A 88 -3.63 -19.59 -0.58
C MET A 88 -4.29 -20.80 0.07
N GLU A 89 -3.74 -22.00 -0.15
CA GLU A 89 -4.26 -23.24 0.41
C GLU A 89 -4.12 -23.28 1.93
N ASP A 90 -2.96 -22.92 2.48
CA ASP A 90 -2.67 -22.97 3.91
C ASP A 90 -3.45 -21.92 4.69
N THR A 91 -3.48 -20.69 4.17
CA THR A 91 -4.13 -19.55 4.82
C THR A 91 -5.63 -19.48 4.53
N LYS A 92 -6.14 -20.23 3.56
CA LYS A 92 -7.54 -20.11 3.07
C LYS A 92 -7.90 -18.69 2.62
N CYS A 93 -6.87 -17.91 2.26
CA CYS A 93 -7.01 -16.58 1.67
C CYS A 93 -7.10 -16.70 0.16
N MET A 94 -7.81 -15.75 -0.45
CA MET A 94 -7.78 -15.52 -1.88
C MET A 94 -6.80 -14.37 -2.16
N ILE A 95 -5.88 -14.55 -3.10
CA ILE A 95 -4.90 -13.54 -3.49
C ILE A 95 -5.20 -13.11 -4.92
N LEU A 96 -5.32 -11.80 -5.13
CA LEU A 96 -5.61 -11.19 -6.42
C LEU A 96 -4.53 -10.16 -6.74
N PHE A 97 -3.97 -10.23 -7.96
CA PHE A 97 -3.00 -9.26 -8.45
C PHE A 97 -3.71 -8.22 -9.31
N ALA A 98 -3.23 -6.98 -9.29
CA ALA A 98 -3.71 -5.95 -10.21
C ALA A 98 -3.47 -6.34 -11.67
N ASP A 99 -4.41 -5.95 -12.54
CA ASP A 99 -4.21 -6.01 -13.98
C ASP A 99 -3.43 -4.77 -14.41
N GLN A 100 -2.18 -4.97 -14.80
CA GLN A 100 -1.31 -3.88 -15.25
C GLN A 100 -1.70 -3.33 -16.62
N ASN A 101 -2.62 -4.00 -17.33
CA ASN A 101 -3.14 -3.54 -18.62
C ASN A 101 -4.45 -2.74 -18.49
N ASP A 102 -5.02 -2.62 -17.28
CA ASP A 102 -6.22 -1.81 -17.07
C ASP A 102 -5.86 -0.32 -17.20
N PRO A 103 -6.41 0.40 -18.20
CA PRO A 103 -6.14 1.82 -18.39
C PRO A 103 -6.61 2.68 -17.20
N ASN A 104 -7.48 2.15 -16.34
CA ASN A 104 -7.93 2.83 -15.12
C ASN A 104 -7.12 2.44 -13.88
N ALA A 105 -6.28 1.39 -13.92
CA ALA A 105 -5.40 1.04 -12.79
C ALA A 105 -4.44 2.19 -12.45
N GLU A 106 -4.11 3.00 -13.46
CA GLU A 106 -3.24 4.18 -13.41
C GLU A 106 -3.89 5.33 -12.61
N SER A 107 -5.11 5.74 -12.98
CA SER A 107 -5.83 6.84 -12.31
C SER A 107 -6.29 6.48 -10.90
N MET A 108 -6.52 5.18 -10.65
CA MET A 108 -6.94 4.67 -9.35
C MET A 108 -5.77 4.32 -8.42
N GLY A 109 -4.53 4.33 -8.93
CA GLY A 109 -3.32 4.09 -8.14
C GLY A 109 -3.15 2.65 -7.64
N PHE A 110 -3.64 1.67 -8.39
CA PHE A 110 -3.60 0.24 -8.02
C PHE A 110 -2.65 -0.59 -8.90
N PHE A 111 -1.78 0.03 -9.68
CA PHE A 111 -0.89 -0.63 -10.64
C PHE A 111 -0.04 -1.78 -10.06
N ASN A 112 0.45 -1.62 -8.83
CA ASN A 112 1.29 -2.58 -8.11
C ASN A 112 0.54 -3.28 -6.95
N GLN A 113 -0.78 -3.15 -6.91
CA GLN A 113 -1.57 -3.62 -5.78
C GLN A 113 -1.79 -5.13 -5.82
N VAL A 114 -1.63 -5.76 -4.66
CA VAL A 114 -2.04 -7.14 -4.39
C VAL A 114 -3.11 -7.12 -3.30
N THR A 115 -4.24 -7.77 -3.59
CA THR A 115 -5.38 -7.87 -2.67
C THR A 115 -5.45 -9.28 -2.07
N ILE A 116 -5.48 -9.37 -0.74
CA ILE A 116 -5.61 -10.60 0.04
C ILE A 116 -6.97 -10.59 0.74
N ILE A 117 -7.81 -11.59 0.48
CA ILE A 117 -9.18 -11.67 1.01
C ILE A 117 -9.30 -12.91 1.90
N GLY A 118 -9.65 -12.71 3.17
CA GLY A 118 -9.66 -13.79 4.16
C GLY A 118 -10.09 -13.36 5.55
N ASP A 119 -9.89 -14.26 6.50
CA ASP A 119 -10.01 -13.95 7.92
C ASP A 119 -8.72 -13.26 8.40
N MET A 120 -8.84 -12.35 9.35
CA MET A 120 -7.73 -11.48 9.78
C MET A 120 -6.42 -12.24 10.10
N PRO A 121 -6.38 -13.23 11.02
CA PRO A 121 -5.11 -13.91 11.35
C PRO A 121 -4.48 -14.63 10.15
N ASN A 122 -5.30 -15.07 9.19
CA ASN A 122 -4.83 -15.73 7.99
C ASN A 122 -4.28 -14.72 6.97
N ILE A 123 -4.90 -13.54 6.88
CA ILE A 123 -4.41 -12.42 6.06
C ILE A 123 -3.02 -12.00 6.52
N ASP A 124 -2.78 -11.84 7.82
CA ASP A 124 -1.46 -11.46 8.39
C ASP A 124 -0.39 -12.48 7.96
N CYS A 125 -0.67 -13.77 8.16
CA CYS A 125 0.20 -14.87 7.75
C CYS A 125 0.45 -14.89 6.23
N ALA A 126 -0.59 -14.68 5.42
CA ALA A 126 -0.46 -14.63 3.96
C ALA A 126 0.40 -13.44 3.51
N MET A 127 0.17 -12.25 4.08
CA MET A 127 0.93 -11.03 3.79
C MET A 127 2.42 -11.23 4.09
N ASP A 128 2.75 -11.75 5.28
CA ASP A 128 4.14 -12.04 5.67
C ASP A 128 4.79 -13.03 4.71
N ARG A 129 4.12 -14.15 4.38
CA ARG A 129 4.67 -15.15 3.46
C ARG A 129 4.87 -14.60 2.05
N ILE A 130 3.90 -13.85 1.51
CA ILE A 130 4.03 -13.21 0.19
C ILE A 130 5.19 -12.21 0.19
N ARG A 131 5.34 -11.40 1.25
CA ARG A 131 6.42 -10.41 1.35
C ARG A 131 7.79 -11.06 1.50
N GLU A 132 7.89 -12.15 2.26
CA GLU A 132 9.13 -12.95 2.35
C GLU A 132 9.48 -13.61 1.02
N PHE A 133 8.46 -14.03 0.27
CA PHE A 133 8.58 -14.70 -1.02
C PHE A 133 8.90 -13.72 -2.17
N ALA A 134 8.51 -12.45 -2.05
CA ALA A 134 8.79 -11.41 -3.02
C ALA A 134 10.30 -11.20 -3.23
N PRO A 135 10.76 -11.13 -4.50
CA PRO A 135 12.16 -10.90 -4.81
C PRO A 135 12.64 -9.51 -4.42
N ILE A 136 13.93 -9.45 -4.15
CA ILE A 136 14.75 -8.25 -4.29
C ILE A 136 15.62 -8.47 -5.54
N THR A 137 15.64 -7.49 -6.43
CA THR A 137 16.43 -7.53 -7.68
C THR A 137 17.48 -6.44 -7.63
N VAL A 138 18.76 -6.81 -7.76
CA VAL A 138 19.86 -5.88 -7.94
C VAL A 138 20.68 -6.26 -9.17
N ALA A 139 21.33 -5.31 -9.80
CA ALA A 139 22.14 -5.51 -11.00
C ALA A 139 23.50 -4.84 -10.87
N ILE A 140 24.51 -5.35 -11.58
CA ILE A 140 25.82 -4.73 -11.71
C ILE A 140 26.30 -4.80 -13.15
N SER A 141 26.94 -3.73 -13.61
CA SER A 141 27.53 -3.65 -14.96
C SER A 141 28.73 -4.59 -15.08
N LEU A 142 28.82 -5.33 -16.19
CA LEU A 142 29.95 -6.22 -16.50
C LEU A 142 31.00 -5.56 -17.40
N ARG A 143 31.08 -4.22 -17.39
CA ARG A 143 32.01 -3.45 -18.23
C ARG A 143 33.47 -3.73 -17.89
N ASN A 144 33.79 -3.73 -16.60
CA ASN A 144 35.15 -3.73 -16.05
C ASN A 144 35.54 -5.07 -15.41
N VAL A 145 35.02 -6.17 -15.94
CA VAL A 145 35.41 -7.52 -15.51
C VAL A 145 36.90 -7.78 -15.80
N LYS A 146 37.54 -8.69 -15.04
CA LYS A 146 38.95 -9.07 -15.24
C LYS A 146 39.18 -9.54 -16.69
N ASP A 147 40.32 -9.14 -17.27
CA ASP A 147 40.67 -9.40 -18.67
C ASP A 147 40.67 -10.89 -19.07
N GLN A 148 40.83 -11.79 -18.10
CA GLN A 148 40.76 -13.24 -18.30
C GLN A 148 39.36 -13.73 -18.72
N PHE A 149 38.31 -12.92 -18.53
CA PHE A 149 36.94 -13.28 -18.88
C PHE A 149 36.55 -12.66 -20.22
N ARG A 150 36.23 -13.52 -21.19
CA ARG A 150 35.58 -13.09 -22.44
C ARG A 150 34.11 -12.81 -22.19
N ARG A 151 33.59 -11.71 -22.74
CA ARG A 151 32.20 -11.27 -22.50
C ARG A 151 31.17 -12.29 -23.00
N GLU A 152 31.46 -12.99 -24.10
CA GLU A 152 30.55 -14.01 -24.66
C GLU A 152 30.38 -15.24 -23.74
N ASP A 153 31.39 -15.56 -22.93
CA ASP A 153 31.43 -16.78 -22.12
C ASP A 153 30.94 -16.55 -20.67
N LEU A 154 30.71 -15.30 -20.26
CA LEU A 154 30.33 -14.93 -18.89
C LEU A 154 29.08 -15.67 -18.40
N ALA A 155 28.08 -15.87 -19.26
CA ALA A 155 26.88 -16.62 -18.90
C ALA A 155 27.18 -18.10 -18.58
N GLN A 156 28.08 -18.72 -19.34
CA GLN A 156 28.48 -20.12 -19.11
C GLN A 156 29.36 -20.23 -17.86
N LEU A 157 30.30 -19.29 -17.70
CA LEU A 157 31.18 -19.21 -16.53
C LEU A 157 30.38 -19.09 -15.24
N ILE A 158 29.40 -18.18 -15.18
CA ILE A 158 28.54 -18.00 -14.00
C ILE A 158 27.74 -19.28 -13.74
N ARG A 159 27.17 -19.91 -14.78
CA ARG A 159 26.49 -21.20 -14.63
C ARG A 159 27.41 -22.28 -14.07
N GLN A 160 28.67 -22.31 -14.49
CA GLN A 160 29.67 -23.25 -13.99
C GLN A 160 30.02 -22.96 -12.52
N TRP A 161 30.21 -21.69 -12.14
CA TRP A 161 30.46 -21.31 -10.75
C TRP A 161 29.28 -21.62 -9.82
N CYS A 162 28.04 -21.53 -10.30
CA CYS A 162 26.89 -22.00 -9.54
C CYS A 162 26.96 -23.49 -9.18
N LEU A 163 27.80 -24.27 -9.88
CA LEU A 163 28.05 -25.69 -9.60
C LEU A 163 29.31 -25.93 -8.75
N THR A 164 30.17 -24.93 -8.55
CA THR A 164 31.36 -25.01 -7.68
C THR A 164 31.02 -24.63 -6.24
N ASP A 165 31.85 -25.05 -5.28
CA ASP A 165 31.61 -24.77 -3.86
C ASP A 165 31.55 -23.26 -3.53
N GLU A 166 32.15 -22.42 -4.37
CA GLU A 166 32.23 -20.96 -4.19
C GLU A 166 30.85 -20.29 -4.20
N LEU A 167 29.99 -20.63 -5.18
CA LEU A 167 28.62 -20.10 -5.27
C LEU A 167 27.53 -21.09 -4.91
N ARG A 168 27.82 -22.39 -4.80
CA ARG A 168 26.83 -23.42 -4.41
C ARG A 168 26.20 -23.16 -3.04
N GLN A 169 26.93 -22.52 -2.12
CA GLN A 169 26.41 -22.07 -0.82
C GLN A 169 25.29 -21.00 -0.95
N PHE A 170 25.19 -20.34 -2.10
CA PHE A 170 24.16 -19.34 -2.41
C PHE A 170 23.03 -19.92 -3.27
N SER A 171 22.67 -21.19 -3.10
CA SER A 171 21.65 -21.89 -3.90
C SER A 171 20.25 -21.25 -3.90
N ARG A 172 19.98 -20.35 -2.95
CA ARG A 172 18.73 -19.58 -2.82
C ARG A 172 18.80 -18.18 -3.46
N VAL A 173 19.92 -17.86 -4.11
CA VAL A 173 20.15 -16.64 -4.87
C VAL A 173 20.24 -17.00 -6.35
N GLN A 174 19.49 -16.30 -7.18
CA GLN A 174 19.49 -16.50 -8.62
C GLN A 174 20.40 -15.48 -9.30
N PHE A 175 21.18 -15.97 -10.26
CA PHE A 175 22.05 -15.16 -11.11
C PHE A 175 21.59 -15.25 -12.55
N SER A 176 21.46 -14.11 -13.23
CA SER A 176 21.13 -14.06 -14.64
C SER A 176 21.91 -12.93 -15.33
N ILE A 177 22.17 -13.11 -16.63
CA ILE A 177 22.77 -12.06 -17.45
C ILE A 177 21.65 -11.33 -18.18
N LEU A 178 21.64 -10.01 -18.02
CA LEU A 178 20.78 -9.11 -18.76
C LEU A 178 21.57 -8.52 -19.94
N PHE A 179 21.05 -8.77 -21.14
CA PHE A 179 21.56 -8.16 -22.35
C PHE A 179 20.97 -6.76 -22.52
N PRO A 180 21.71 -5.82 -23.13
CA PRO A 180 21.21 -4.49 -23.44
C PRO A 180 19.89 -4.50 -24.22
N PRO A 181 19.04 -3.47 -24.04
CA PRO A 181 19.24 -2.28 -23.21
C PRO A 181 19.03 -2.57 -21.71
N ASN A 182 19.90 -2.02 -20.85
CA ASN A 182 19.78 -2.18 -19.41
C ASN A 182 18.78 -1.16 -18.80
N PRO A 183 17.63 -1.60 -18.25
CA PRO A 183 16.64 -0.71 -17.64
C PRO A 183 17.09 -0.12 -16.29
N PHE A 184 18.16 -0.66 -15.68
CA PHE A 184 18.69 -0.24 -14.38
C PHE A 184 19.71 0.92 -14.48
N VAL A 185 19.94 1.50 -15.66
CA VAL A 185 21.05 2.45 -15.87
C VAL A 185 20.53 3.74 -16.53
N ILE A 186 20.45 4.82 -15.74
CA ILE A 186 20.18 6.19 -16.23
C ILE A 186 21.52 6.87 -16.57
N ALA A 187 22.33 6.23 -17.38
CA ALA A 187 23.62 6.75 -17.80
C ALA A 187 23.62 7.04 -19.32
N PRO A 188 24.56 7.85 -19.84
CA PRO A 188 24.70 8.08 -21.27
C PRO A 188 24.67 6.76 -22.08
N ARG A 189 24.15 6.80 -23.32
CA ARG A 189 23.84 5.64 -24.19
C ARG A 189 24.91 4.53 -24.23
N GLU A 190 26.17 4.84 -23.99
CA GLU A 190 27.28 3.89 -23.95
C GLU A 190 27.27 2.93 -22.74
N GLU A 191 26.68 3.34 -21.60
CA GLU A 191 26.53 2.51 -20.39
C GLU A 191 25.28 1.63 -20.43
N ALA A 192 24.21 2.10 -21.06
CA ALA A 192 23.01 1.32 -21.33
C ALA A 192 23.26 0.11 -22.26
N ASN A 193 24.37 0.14 -23.01
CA ASN A 193 24.75 -0.89 -23.98
C ASN A 193 25.71 -1.96 -23.41
N CYS A 194 25.82 -2.08 -22.09
CA CYS A 194 26.66 -3.07 -21.42
C CYS A 194 25.85 -4.24 -20.85
N LEU A 195 26.43 -5.45 -20.91
CA LEU A 195 25.91 -6.63 -20.21
C LEU A 195 25.86 -6.35 -18.71
N SER A 196 24.83 -6.85 -18.04
CA SER A 196 24.72 -6.72 -16.59
C SER A 196 24.42 -8.05 -15.94
N LEU A 197 25.01 -8.27 -14.78
CA LEU A 197 24.70 -9.41 -13.93
C LEU A 197 23.58 -9.01 -12.99
N VAL A 198 22.45 -9.67 -13.11
CA VAL A 198 21.30 -9.52 -12.24
C VAL A 198 21.37 -10.59 -11.15
N VAL A 199 21.23 -10.14 -9.91
CA VAL A 199 21.18 -10.96 -8.71
C VAL A 199 19.78 -10.81 -8.11
N ARG A 200 19.03 -11.91 -8.03
CA ARG A 200 17.71 -11.95 -7.41
C ARG A 200 17.72 -12.90 -6.21
N GLY A 201 16.99 -12.54 -5.17
CA GLY A 201 16.82 -13.39 -3.99
C GLY A 201 15.61 -12.96 -3.20
N SER A 202 15.18 -13.81 -2.28
CA SER A 202 14.05 -13.48 -1.41
C SER A 202 14.42 -12.39 -0.40
N ARG A 203 13.42 -11.64 0.07
CA ARG A 203 13.61 -10.65 1.14
C ARG A 203 14.19 -11.26 2.42
N LYS A 204 13.79 -12.49 2.78
CA LYS A 204 14.35 -13.20 3.95
C LYS A 204 15.82 -13.57 3.79
N ASP A 205 16.28 -13.77 2.55
CA ASP A 205 17.66 -14.17 2.23
C ASP A 205 18.59 -12.98 1.93
N HIS A 206 18.21 -11.75 2.29
CA HIS A 206 19.01 -10.54 2.00
C HIS A 206 20.49 -10.65 2.41
N LYS A 207 20.81 -11.27 3.56
CA LYS A 207 22.22 -11.46 3.98
C LYS A 207 22.97 -12.41 3.04
N LEU A 208 22.30 -13.46 2.58
CA LEU A 208 22.84 -14.41 1.63
C LEU A 208 23.11 -13.72 0.29
N MET A 209 22.19 -12.86 -0.15
CA MET A 209 22.36 -12.04 -1.35
C MET A 209 23.56 -11.10 -1.25
N ILE A 210 23.72 -10.39 -0.13
CA ILE A 210 24.86 -9.48 0.08
C ILE A 210 26.18 -10.25 -0.03
N ASN A 211 26.29 -11.39 0.66
CA ASN A 211 27.49 -12.24 0.61
C ASN A 211 27.76 -12.79 -0.80
N ALA A 212 26.70 -13.15 -1.54
CA ALA A 212 26.81 -13.60 -2.92
C ALA A 212 27.33 -12.48 -3.83
N CYS A 213 26.79 -11.26 -3.71
CA CYS A 213 27.25 -10.09 -4.43
C CYS A 213 28.73 -9.77 -4.13
N GLU A 214 29.15 -9.80 -2.87
CA GLU A 214 30.54 -9.57 -2.48
C GLU A 214 31.50 -10.64 -3.03
N THR A 215 31.06 -11.91 -3.03
CA THR A 215 31.83 -13.01 -3.60
C THR A 215 31.98 -12.84 -5.11
N LEU A 216 30.89 -12.51 -5.81
CA LEU A 216 30.91 -12.22 -7.23
C LEU A 216 31.80 -11.02 -7.58
N MET A 217 31.79 -9.97 -6.75
CA MET A 217 32.69 -8.83 -6.92
C MET A 217 34.16 -9.26 -6.94
N LYS A 218 34.56 -10.11 -5.99
CA LYS A 218 35.94 -10.63 -5.89
C LYS A 218 36.29 -11.56 -7.06
N LEU A 219 35.33 -12.35 -7.55
CA LEU A 219 35.54 -13.29 -8.65
C LEU A 219 35.68 -12.56 -9.99
N LEU A 220 34.71 -11.69 -10.31
CA LEU A 220 34.55 -11.07 -11.62
C LEU A 220 35.42 -9.83 -11.84
N PHE A 221 35.71 -9.06 -10.80
CA PHE A 221 36.32 -7.73 -10.96
C PHE A 221 37.71 -7.64 -10.29
N PRO A 222 38.61 -6.78 -10.80
CA PRO A 222 39.88 -6.47 -10.14
C PRO A 222 39.68 -5.88 -8.74
N GLU A 223 40.67 -6.01 -7.84
CA GLU A 223 40.56 -5.55 -6.44
C GLU A 223 40.26 -4.04 -6.29
N ASN A 224 40.69 -3.22 -7.26
CA ASN A 224 40.47 -1.77 -7.27
C ASN A 224 39.18 -1.34 -7.97
N CYS A 225 38.33 -2.30 -8.38
CA CYS A 225 37.11 -2.01 -9.10
C CYS A 225 36.10 -1.26 -8.21
N ARG A 226 35.47 -0.22 -8.77
CA ARG A 226 34.48 0.63 -8.09
C ARG A 226 33.08 0.50 -8.67
N GLU A 227 32.81 -0.61 -9.36
CA GLU A 227 31.48 -0.89 -9.89
C GLU A 227 30.45 -0.92 -8.75
N GLN A 228 29.29 -0.36 -9.05
CA GLN A 228 28.19 -0.24 -8.10
C GLN A 228 27.08 -1.23 -8.47
N PHE A 229 26.35 -1.64 -7.46
CA PHE A 229 25.07 -2.31 -7.67
C PHE A 229 23.99 -1.26 -7.88
N PHE A 230 22.98 -1.64 -8.65
CA PHE A 230 21.83 -0.83 -9.02
C PHE A 230 20.54 -1.59 -8.72
N ALA A 231 19.48 -0.88 -8.36
CA ALA A 231 18.12 -1.41 -8.31
C ALA A 231 17.15 -0.37 -8.87
N ALA A 232 16.13 -0.82 -9.60
CA ALA A 232 15.06 0.03 -10.08
C ALA A 232 13.75 -0.37 -9.38
N LEU A 233 13.04 0.63 -8.87
CA LEU A 233 11.72 0.46 -8.28
C LEU A 233 10.70 1.29 -9.07
N GLU A 234 9.65 0.64 -9.55
CA GLU A 234 8.51 1.27 -10.18
C GLU A 234 7.51 1.63 -9.08
N ILE A 235 7.33 2.93 -8.84
CA ILE A 235 6.46 3.45 -7.78
C ILE A 235 5.32 4.22 -8.42
N PRO A 236 4.05 3.86 -8.16
CA PRO A 236 2.89 4.58 -8.70
C PRO A 236 2.97 6.08 -8.40
N VAL A 237 2.64 6.94 -9.38
CA VAL A 237 2.74 8.40 -9.21
C VAL A 237 1.85 8.90 -8.06
N SER A 238 0.69 8.27 -7.86
CA SER A 238 -0.21 8.52 -6.72
C SER A 238 0.46 8.30 -5.35
N GLN A 239 1.48 7.45 -5.28
CA GLN A 239 2.21 7.11 -4.06
C GLN A 239 3.49 7.94 -3.88
N ARG A 240 3.85 8.81 -4.83
CA ARG A 240 5.08 9.63 -4.78
C ARG A 240 5.20 10.40 -3.47
N ARG A 241 4.16 11.13 -3.06
CA ARG A 241 4.20 11.97 -1.85
C ARG A 241 4.51 11.16 -0.59
N MET A 242 4.03 9.92 -0.56
CA MET A 242 4.23 9.00 0.55
C MET A 242 5.66 8.45 0.57
N VAL A 243 6.26 8.14 -0.58
CA VAL A 243 7.64 7.62 -0.65
C VAL A 243 8.71 8.73 -0.56
N VAL A 244 8.44 9.89 -1.14
CA VAL A 244 9.37 11.03 -1.15
C VAL A 244 9.26 11.84 0.15
N GLY A 245 8.09 11.83 0.78
CA GLY A 245 7.77 12.57 2.00
C GLY A 245 7.26 13.99 1.74
N SER A 246 6.68 14.60 2.78
CA SER A 246 6.35 16.02 2.85
C SER A 246 7.02 16.63 4.10
N PRO A 247 7.83 17.69 3.98
CA PRO A 247 8.30 18.35 2.74
C PRO A 247 8.99 17.42 1.72
N GLU A 248 8.96 17.78 0.44
CA GLU A 248 9.46 16.93 -0.65
C GLU A 248 10.94 16.55 -0.43
N GLY A 249 11.23 15.25 -0.44
CA GLY A 249 12.58 14.70 -0.37
C GLY A 249 12.99 14.21 1.02
N VAL A 250 12.29 14.63 2.09
CA VAL A 250 12.71 14.35 3.47
C VAL A 250 12.86 12.85 3.74
N LEU A 251 11.89 12.04 3.31
CA LEU A 251 11.91 10.60 3.57
C LEU A 251 12.96 9.88 2.73
N ILE A 252 13.00 10.16 1.44
CA ILE A 252 13.93 9.47 0.55
C ILE A 252 15.39 9.88 0.84
N SER A 253 15.63 11.12 1.27
CA SER A 253 16.93 11.57 1.78
C SER A 253 17.31 10.88 3.09
N ALA A 254 16.35 10.66 3.99
CA ALA A 254 16.58 9.91 5.22
C ALA A 254 16.98 8.46 4.94
N ILE A 255 16.27 7.77 4.03
CA ILE A 255 16.62 6.41 3.59
C ILE A 255 18.01 6.40 2.93
N SER A 256 18.29 7.36 2.05
CA SER A 256 19.61 7.47 1.41
C SER A 256 20.73 7.65 2.44
N SER A 257 20.53 8.51 3.44
CA SER A 257 21.50 8.74 4.50
C SER A 257 21.73 7.50 5.37
N GLU A 258 20.65 6.83 5.80
CA GLU A 258 20.72 5.65 6.68
C GLU A 258 21.40 4.47 5.98
N THR A 259 21.08 4.24 4.72
CA THR A 259 21.56 3.08 3.96
C THR A 259 22.88 3.32 3.24
N LYS A 260 23.25 4.60 3.06
CA LYS A 260 24.35 5.08 2.21
C LYS A 260 24.17 4.73 0.73
N ALA A 261 22.95 4.42 0.30
CA ALA A 261 22.62 4.28 -1.11
C ALA A 261 22.31 5.65 -1.71
N THR A 262 22.74 5.88 -2.94
CA THR A 262 22.29 7.04 -3.71
C THR A 262 20.93 6.70 -4.31
N ILE A 263 19.95 7.59 -4.14
CA ILE A 263 18.60 7.37 -4.66
C ILE A 263 18.24 8.50 -5.62
N HIS A 264 18.10 8.16 -6.89
CA HIS A 264 17.61 9.06 -7.93
C HIS A 264 16.13 8.84 -8.13
N PHE A 265 15.36 9.92 -8.09
CA PHE A 265 13.92 9.92 -8.33
C PHE A 265 13.56 11.12 -9.22
N PRO A 266 12.55 11.01 -10.10
CA PRO A 266 12.18 12.09 -11.01
C PRO A 266 11.73 13.33 -10.22
N SER A 267 11.95 14.53 -10.74
CA SER A 267 11.44 15.79 -10.12
C SER A 267 9.92 15.91 -10.27
N SER A 268 9.26 16.67 -9.41
CA SER A 268 7.83 16.99 -9.51
C SER A 268 7.48 17.86 -10.74
N SER A 269 8.50 18.47 -11.38
CA SER A 269 8.37 19.38 -12.53
C SER A 269 8.46 18.71 -13.89
N SER A 270 8.83 17.42 -13.98
CA SER A 270 8.81 16.71 -15.25
C SER A 270 7.37 16.37 -15.60
N ASP A 271 6.95 16.63 -16.84
CA ASP A 271 5.65 16.26 -17.43
C ASP A 271 5.42 14.73 -17.37
N CYS A 272 5.15 14.22 -16.17
CA CYS A 272 4.84 12.83 -15.86
C CYS A 272 3.32 12.58 -15.91
N SER A 273 2.56 13.50 -16.49
CA SER A 273 1.10 13.45 -16.57
C SER A 273 0.57 12.25 -17.39
N SER A 274 1.43 11.57 -18.14
CA SER A 274 1.10 10.36 -18.91
C SER A 274 1.76 9.06 -18.41
N LEU A 275 2.54 9.08 -17.33
CA LEU A 275 3.21 7.89 -16.80
C LEU A 275 2.49 7.37 -15.55
N ALA A 276 2.10 6.08 -15.57
CA ALA A 276 1.42 5.41 -14.45
C ALA A 276 2.30 5.27 -13.19
N TYR A 277 3.62 5.18 -13.39
CA TYR A 277 4.61 5.04 -12.33
C TYR A 277 5.84 5.89 -12.62
N SER A 278 6.61 6.14 -11.57
CA SER A 278 7.93 6.75 -11.61
C SER A 278 8.98 5.70 -11.26
N THR A 279 10.06 5.64 -12.04
CA THR A 279 11.19 4.76 -11.75
C THR A 279 12.15 5.44 -10.79
N TYR A 280 12.40 4.80 -9.65
CA TYR A 280 13.39 5.20 -8.66
C TYR A 280 14.61 4.33 -8.86
N LEU A 281 15.76 4.96 -9.13
CA LEU A 281 17.02 4.25 -9.31
C LEU A 281 17.87 4.38 -8.06
N LEU A 282 18.27 3.24 -7.53
CA LEU A 282 19.14 3.13 -6.37
C LEU A 282 20.51 2.67 -6.82
N SER A 283 21.58 3.26 -6.30
CA SER A 283 22.96 2.83 -6.57
C SER A 283 23.83 2.84 -5.32
N GLY A 284 24.84 1.95 -5.29
CA GLY A 284 25.81 1.88 -4.19
C GLY A 284 26.41 0.49 -4.02
N SER A 285 26.83 0.17 -2.79
CA SER A 285 27.24 -1.20 -2.43
C SER A 285 26.03 -2.14 -2.44
N ALA A 286 26.25 -3.46 -2.56
CA ALA A 286 25.18 -4.46 -2.48
C ALA A 286 24.37 -4.33 -1.19
N ASP A 287 25.04 -4.19 -0.04
CA ASP A 287 24.42 -3.97 1.27
C ASP A 287 23.59 -2.67 1.30
N SER A 288 24.15 -1.56 0.83
CA SER A 288 23.45 -0.28 0.77
C SER A 288 22.16 -0.35 -0.06
N VAL A 289 22.24 -0.89 -1.28
CA VAL A 289 21.11 -0.98 -2.21
C VAL A 289 20.05 -1.95 -1.69
N ILE A 290 20.43 -3.15 -1.23
CA ILE A 290 19.49 -4.15 -0.71
C ILE A 290 18.76 -3.61 0.54
N ARG A 291 19.46 -2.92 1.45
CA ARG A 291 18.81 -2.27 2.60
C ARG A 291 17.86 -1.16 2.17
N ALA A 292 18.25 -0.32 1.21
CA ALA A 292 17.40 0.77 0.72
C ALA A 292 16.12 0.25 0.05
N VAL A 293 16.21 -0.80 -0.78
CA VAL A 293 15.03 -1.47 -1.35
C VAL A 293 14.11 -1.98 -0.25
N ARG A 294 14.66 -2.64 0.79
CA ARG A 294 13.86 -3.15 1.92
C ARG A 294 13.18 -2.03 2.70
N MET A 295 13.90 -0.95 3.00
CA MET A 295 13.32 0.20 3.71
C MET A 295 12.21 0.86 2.90
N ILE A 296 12.33 0.96 1.57
CA ILE A 296 11.25 1.48 0.71
C ILE A 296 10.04 0.53 0.74
N GLN A 297 10.26 -0.78 0.71
CA GLN A 297 9.18 -1.75 0.88
C GLN A 297 8.51 -1.67 2.27
N ASP A 298 9.26 -1.38 3.33
CA ASP A 298 8.74 -1.29 4.70
C ASP A 298 7.79 -0.11 4.91
N ILE A 299 8.06 1.00 4.21
CA ILE A 299 7.21 2.19 4.22
C ILE A 299 6.08 2.14 3.19
N SER A 300 5.99 1.08 2.38
CA SER A 300 4.90 0.88 1.42
C SER A 300 3.54 0.90 2.13
N PRO A 301 2.50 1.44 1.47
CA PRO A 301 1.18 1.54 2.06
C PRO A 301 0.55 0.16 2.13
N VAL A 302 -0.12 -0.08 3.25
CA VAL A 302 -1.00 -1.22 3.45
C VAL A 302 -2.34 -0.71 3.95
N ARG A 303 -3.43 -1.31 3.47
CA ARG A 303 -4.76 -0.98 3.96
C ARG A 303 -5.64 -2.20 4.12
N ILE A 304 -6.55 -2.11 5.08
CA ILE A 304 -7.63 -3.08 5.22
C ILE A 304 -8.98 -2.41 4.98
N GLU A 305 -9.86 -3.12 4.29
CA GLU A 305 -11.20 -2.69 3.92
C GLU A 305 -12.21 -3.74 4.35
N PHE A 306 -13.29 -3.30 5.00
CA PHE A 306 -14.41 -4.17 5.39
C PHE A 306 -15.68 -3.37 5.64
N ASP A 307 -16.82 -4.04 5.48
CA ASP A 307 -18.13 -3.48 5.80
C ASP A 307 -18.64 -4.01 7.14
N ILE A 308 -19.35 -3.17 7.88
CA ILE A 308 -19.88 -3.52 9.19
C ILE A 308 -21.22 -2.85 9.48
N GLU A 309 -22.04 -3.48 10.32
CA GLU A 309 -23.24 -2.86 10.85
C GLU A 309 -22.90 -1.80 11.91
N HIS A 310 -23.68 -0.72 11.94
CA HIS A 310 -23.46 0.37 12.89
C HIS A 310 -23.52 -0.11 14.35
N SER A 311 -24.36 -1.11 14.66
CA SER A 311 -24.42 -1.65 16.02
C SER A 311 -23.15 -2.35 16.47
N ASP A 312 -22.23 -2.70 15.56
CA ASP A 312 -21.02 -3.48 15.88
C ASP A 312 -19.77 -2.62 16.05
N ILE A 313 -19.87 -1.32 15.78
CA ILE A 313 -18.78 -0.35 15.98
C ILE A 313 -18.80 0.15 17.43
N VAL A 314 -17.63 0.16 18.08
CA VAL A 314 -17.41 0.76 19.40
C VAL A 314 -16.83 2.15 19.20
N PHE A 315 -17.66 3.14 18.85
CA PHE A 315 -17.21 4.53 18.95
C PHE A 315 -18.34 5.58 18.90
N PRO A 316 -18.23 6.70 19.63
CA PRO A 316 -19.10 7.88 19.53
C PRO A 316 -18.85 8.82 18.32
N MET A 317 -18.09 8.41 17.30
CA MET A 317 -17.73 9.28 16.14
C MET A 317 -18.70 9.17 14.97
N CYS A 318 -19.37 8.03 14.83
CA CYS A 318 -20.49 7.89 13.92
C CYS A 318 -21.74 8.26 14.71
N THR A 319 -22.29 9.43 14.42
CA THR A 319 -23.61 9.79 14.96
C THR A 319 -24.68 8.86 14.38
N ASN A 320 -25.83 8.78 15.04
CA ASN A 320 -27.02 8.17 14.42
C ASN A 320 -27.59 9.04 13.28
N GLU A 321 -26.96 10.18 12.99
CA GLU A 321 -27.43 11.17 12.04
C GLU A 321 -26.81 10.91 10.68
N GLU A 322 -27.66 10.85 9.64
CA GLU A 322 -27.22 10.50 8.28
C GLU A 322 -26.20 11.50 7.70
N GLN A 323 -26.20 12.74 8.19
CA GLN A 323 -25.33 13.83 7.72
C GLN A 323 -23.91 13.78 8.29
N HIS A 324 -23.67 13.01 9.36
CA HIS A 324 -22.39 12.96 10.08
C HIS A 324 -21.87 11.53 10.28
N ARG A 325 -22.23 10.63 9.34
CA ARG A 325 -21.81 9.22 9.38
C ARG A 325 -20.46 8.95 8.73
N GLU A 326 -19.99 9.86 7.88
CA GLU A 326 -18.68 9.76 7.22
C GLU A 326 -17.61 10.42 8.07
N LEU A 327 -16.41 9.83 8.07
CA LEU A 327 -15.29 10.28 8.89
C LEU A 327 -13.99 10.09 8.13
N ASP A 328 -13.13 11.09 8.22
CA ASP A 328 -11.70 10.99 7.91
C ASP A 328 -10.91 11.42 9.13
N MET A 329 -10.17 10.48 9.70
CA MET A 329 -9.38 10.70 10.90
C MET A 329 -7.96 10.17 10.70
N PHE A 330 -7.00 10.84 11.32
CA PHE A 330 -5.64 10.33 11.47
C PHE A 330 -5.32 10.14 12.95
N ASP A 331 -4.99 8.92 13.35
CA ASP A 331 -4.49 8.58 14.67
C ASP A 331 -2.98 8.84 14.71
N ASN A 332 -2.60 10.00 15.23
CA ASN A 332 -1.20 10.42 15.36
C ASN A 332 -0.37 9.50 16.26
N GLU A 333 -0.97 8.94 17.32
CA GLU A 333 -0.26 8.09 18.29
C GLU A 333 0.13 6.75 17.65
N ARG A 334 -0.72 6.27 16.73
CA ARG A 334 -0.56 4.94 16.12
C ARG A 334 -0.14 4.99 14.66
N GLY A 335 -0.14 6.16 14.03
CA GLY A 335 0.18 6.34 12.62
C GLY A 335 -0.81 5.62 11.70
N VAL A 336 -2.10 5.69 11.99
CA VAL A 336 -3.16 4.99 11.23
C VAL A 336 -4.19 5.98 10.73
N ILE A 337 -4.49 5.92 9.44
CA ILE A 337 -5.60 6.66 8.82
C ILE A 337 -6.85 5.80 8.95
N VAL A 338 -7.94 6.42 9.38
CA VAL A 338 -9.25 5.79 9.53
C VAL A 338 -10.24 6.54 8.66
N GLN A 339 -10.79 5.86 7.66
CA GLN A 339 -11.88 6.39 6.84
C GLN A 339 -13.13 5.56 7.07
N VAL A 340 -14.25 6.27 7.27
CA VAL A 340 -15.58 5.67 7.38
C VAL A 340 -16.44 6.29 6.30
N ARG A 341 -17.11 5.44 5.52
CA ARG A 341 -18.01 5.83 4.43
C ARG A 341 -19.31 5.04 4.50
N LYS A 342 -20.33 5.52 3.77
CA LYS A 342 -21.56 4.74 3.56
C LYS A 342 -21.24 3.43 2.85
N SER A 343 -21.70 2.31 3.42
CA SER A 343 -21.57 1.00 2.79
C SER A 343 -22.45 0.90 1.54
N ALA A 344 -21.90 0.37 0.45
CA ALA A 344 -22.67 0.04 -0.75
C ALA A 344 -23.73 -1.04 -0.50
N TYR A 345 -23.53 -1.88 0.53
CA TYR A 345 -24.47 -2.93 0.93
C TYR A 345 -25.68 -2.41 1.71
N GLU A 346 -25.76 -1.11 2.00
CA GLU A 346 -26.96 -0.49 2.59
C GLU A 346 -28.08 -0.27 1.56
N GLY A 347 -27.72 -0.16 0.27
CA GLY A 347 -28.65 0.29 -0.74
C GLY A 347 -28.59 1.81 -0.98
N SER A 348 -29.14 2.24 -2.11
CA SER A 348 -29.32 3.66 -2.45
C SER A 348 -30.23 4.38 -1.46
N PHE A 349 -31.14 3.66 -0.81
CA PHE A 349 -32.00 4.13 0.27
C PHE A 349 -32.11 3.10 1.40
N ARG A 350 -32.38 3.57 2.61
CA ARG A 350 -32.53 2.78 3.84
C ARG A 350 -33.96 2.89 4.38
N MET A 351 -34.51 1.79 4.86
CA MET A 351 -35.81 1.78 5.54
C MET A 351 -35.66 2.18 7.01
N ARG A 352 -36.72 2.74 7.60
CA ARG A 352 -36.69 3.24 9.00
C ARG A 352 -36.25 2.19 10.03
N HIS A 353 -36.57 0.92 9.81
CA HIS A 353 -36.25 -0.19 10.71
C HIS A 353 -34.87 -0.82 10.46
N GLU A 354 -34.17 -0.44 9.39
CA GLU A 354 -32.88 -1.02 9.05
C GLU A 354 -31.74 -0.26 9.70
N GLN A 355 -30.74 -1.02 10.16
CA GLN A 355 -29.51 -0.44 10.67
C GLN A 355 -28.66 0.16 9.55
N MET A 356 -27.97 1.25 9.89
CA MET A 356 -26.91 1.81 9.05
C MET A 356 -25.75 0.84 8.89
N ARG A 357 -25.07 0.91 7.75
CA ARG A 357 -23.86 0.13 7.46
C ARG A 357 -22.73 1.04 7.02
N HIS A 358 -21.53 0.70 7.46
CA HIS A 358 -20.33 1.49 7.23
C HIS A 358 -19.31 0.66 6.47
N SER A 359 -18.65 1.28 5.50
CA SER A 359 -17.43 0.76 4.89
C SER A 359 -16.26 1.44 5.59
N LEU A 360 -15.38 0.64 6.21
CA LEU A 360 -14.20 1.11 6.91
C LEU A 360 -12.97 0.82 6.07
N THR A 361 -12.14 1.84 5.90
CA THR A 361 -10.80 1.72 5.32
C THR A 361 -9.79 2.19 6.36
N LEU A 362 -8.91 1.29 6.80
CA LEU A 362 -7.78 1.63 7.67
C LEU A 362 -6.50 1.54 6.86
N MET A 363 -5.64 2.56 6.93
CA MET A 363 -4.40 2.61 6.15
C MET A 363 -3.20 2.93 7.04
N THR A 364 -2.07 2.27 6.76
CA THR A 364 -0.78 2.57 7.39
C THR A 364 0.37 2.07 6.51
N SER A 365 1.60 1.97 7.03
CA SER A 365 2.74 1.35 6.32
C SER A 365 2.89 -0.12 6.72
N GLU A 366 3.47 -0.95 5.86
CA GLU A 366 3.63 -2.39 6.13
C GLU A 366 4.33 -2.69 7.45
N GLU A 367 5.39 -1.96 7.79
CA GLU A 367 6.06 -2.13 9.07
C GLU A 367 5.21 -1.73 10.30
N ASN A 368 4.15 -0.94 10.10
CA ASN A 368 3.25 -0.44 11.14
C ASN A 368 1.92 -1.21 11.21
N ILE A 369 1.80 -2.32 10.48
CA ILE A 369 0.55 -3.08 10.33
C ILE A 369 -0.09 -3.49 11.67
N LYS A 370 0.71 -3.78 12.69
CA LYS A 370 0.21 -4.18 14.02
C LYS A 370 -0.60 -3.07 14.71
N ASN A 371 -0.18 -1.82 14.54
CA ASN A 371 -0.91 -0.68 15.07
C ASN A 371 -2.25 -0.50 14.34
N LEU A 372 -2.30 -0.78 13.04
CA LEU A 372 -3.56 -0.83 12.29
C LEU A 372 -4.50 -1.91 12.83
N TYR A 373 -4.01 -3.11 13.16
CA TYR A 373 -4.84 -4.15 13.80
C TYR A 373 -5.35 -3.71 15.19
N ALA A 374 -4.50 -3.04 15.98
CA ALA A 374 -4.89 -2.52 17.27
C ALA A 374 -5.96 -1.42 17.17
N VAL A 375 -5.87 -0.54 16.15
CA VAL A 375 -6.92 0.46 15.85
C VAL A 375 -8.21 -0.22 15.43
N ARG A 376 -8.15 -1.21 14.53
CA ARG A 376 -9.34 -2.01 14.14
C ARG A 376 -10.05 -2.56 15.35
N ASN A 377 -9.34 -3.26 16.24
CA ASN A 377 -9.96 -3.92 17.39
C ASN A 377 -10.58 -2.92 18.38
N GLN A 378 -10.08 -1.68 18.42
CA GLN A 378 -10.70 -0.61 19.21
C GLN A 378 -11.94 -0.01 18.58
N LEU A 379 -12.03 -0.02 17.25
CA LEU A 379 -13.22 0.42 16.53
C LEU A 379 -14.37 -0.59 16.61
N LEU A 380 -14.08 -1.85 16.96
CA LEU A 380 -15.06 -2.96 16.91
C LEU A 380 -15.48 -3.45 18.31
N LYS A 381 -16.71 -3.95 18.42
CA LYS A 381 -17.17 -4.66 19.63
C LYS A 381 -16.32 -5.90 19.84
N GLU A 382 -16.04 -6.19 21.11
CA GLU A 382 -15.20 -7.33 21.52
C GLU A 382 -15.66 -8.66 20.92
N SER A 383 -16.96 -8.86 20.76
CA SER A 383 -17.53 -10.05 20.10
C SER A 383 -17.02 -10.32 18.69
N HIS A 384 -16.50 -9.30 17.99
CA HIS A 384 -16.03 -9.39 16.60
C HIS A 384 -14.53 -9.60 16.45
N TRP A 385 -13.73 -9.36 17.51
CA TRP A 385 -12.27 -9.58 17.47
C TRP A 385 -11.76 -10.56 18.53
N ALA A 386 -12.51 -10.85 19.60
CA ALA A 386 -12.06 -11.73 20.68
C ALA A 386 -11.84 -13.20 20.26
N ARG A 387 -12.32 -13.60 19.08
CA ARG A 387 -12.06 -14.91 18.48
C ARG A 387 -10.70 -14.98 17.76
N GLU A 388 -10.05 -13.83 17.56
CA GLU A 388 -8.74 -13.69 16.92
C GLU A 388 -7.67 -13.69 18.02
N ALA A 389 -6.70 -14.61 17.96
CA ALA A 389 -5.64 -14.70 18.97
C ALA A 389 -4.83 -13.39 19.03
N PRO A 390 -4.43 -12.91 20.23
CA PRO A 390 -3.69 -11.65 20.34
C PRO A 390 -2.31 -11.77 19.68
N THR A 391 -2.04 -10.93 18.69
CA THR A 391 -0.73 -10.80 18.05
C THR A 391 0.25 -10.09 18.99
N GLN A 392 0.81 -10.82 19.95
CA GLN A 392 1.90 -10.31 20.79
C GLN A 392 3.22 -10.33 20.00
N ARG A 393 3.71 -9.15 19.62
CA ARG A 393 5.14 -8.79 19.50
C ARG A 393 5.24 -7.32 19.10
N LEU A 394 5.37 -6.43 20.09
CA LEU A 394 5.88 -5.07 19.87
C LEU A 394 7.37 -5.22 19.55
N PHE A 395 7.75 -4.96 18.30
CA PHE A 395 9.15 -4.78 17.95
C PHE A 395 9.45 -3.29 18.04
N ALA A 396 10.49 -2.94 18.80
CA ALA A 396 11.01 -1.59 18.83
C ALA A 396 11.58 -1.27 17.44
N THR A 397 10.87 -0.44 16.66
CA THR A 397 11.44 0.17 15.46
C THR A 397 12.30 1.37 15.90
N PRO A 398 13.35 1.73 15.15
CA PRO A 398 14.10 2.95 15.41
C PRO A 398 13.14 4.15 15.42
N ARG A 399 13.16 4.96 16.49
CA ARG A 399 12.31 6.16 16.67
C ARG A 399 12.33 7.12 15.46
N PHE A 400 13.43 7.13 14.71
CA PHE A 400 13.57 7.93 13.50
C PHE A 400 12.60 7.50 12.38
N LEU A 401 12.39 6.20 12.20
CA LEU A 401 11.41 5.69 11.25
C LEU A 401 9.98 5.98 11.71
N GLU A 402 9.70 5.96 13.02
CA GLU A 402 8.38 6.33 13.55
C GLU A 402 8.00 7.77 13.22
N PHE A 403 8.92 8.73 13.35
CA PHE A 403 8.69 10.12 12.97
C PHE A 403 8.44 10.29 11.46
N LEU A 404 9.20 9.58 10.65
CA LEU A 404 9.07 9.56 9.20
C LEU A 404 7.74 8.93 8.76
N LYS A 405 7.25 7.89 9.43
CA LYS A 405 5.93 7.26 9.19
C LYS A 405 4.77 8.23 9.41
N VAL A 406 4.84 9.07 10.46
CA VAL A 406 3.80 10.09 10.71
C VAL A 406 3.75 11.08 9.54
N LEU A 407 4.90 11.52 9.03
CA LEU A 407 4.97 12.40 7.85
C LEU A 407 4.47 11.71 6.58
N VAL A 408 4.78 10.43 6.39
CA VAL A 408 4.29 9.59 5.28
C VAL A 408 2.76 9.52 5.30
N MET A 409 2.19 9.26 6.47
CA MET A 409 0.75 9.11 6.63
C MET A 409 0.02 10.45 6.56
N GLU A 410 0.59 11.53 7.11
CA GLU A 410 0.07 12.88 6.90
C GLU A 410 0.11 13.28 5.41
N SER A 411 1.19 12.93 4.72
CA SER A 411 1.31 13.13 3.27
C SER A 411 0.28 12.31 2.50
N ALA A 412 0.04 11.06 2.90
CA ALA A 412 -0.97 10.19 2.33
C ALA A 412 -2.38 10.75 2.57
N VAL A 413 -2.70 11.22 3.79
CA VAL A 413 -3.95 11.94 4.09
C VAL A 413 -4.14 13.10 3.13
N ARG A 414 -3.13 13.96 2.94
CA ARG A 414 -3.22 15.10 2.01
C ARG A 414 -3.33 14.66 0.54
N ALA A 415 -2.72 13.54 0.16
CA ALA A 415 -2.82 13.00 -1.20
C ALA A 415 -4.21 12.36 -1.48
N TYR A 416 -4.79 11.69 -0.49
CA TYR A 416 -6.03 10.91 -0.65
C TYR A 416 -7.30 11.70 -0.29
N ILE A 417 -7.24 12.61 0.67
CA ILE A 417 -8.40 13.38 1.18
C ILE A 417 -8.40 14.83 0.64
N GLY A 418 -7.27 15.30 0.08
CA GLY A 418 -7.10 16.69 -0.38
C GLY A 418 -6.83 17.68 0.76
N ASP A 419 -6.81 18.98 0.47
CA ASP A 419 -6.54 20.05 1.46
C ASP A 419 -7.73 20.32 2.43
N GLY A 420 -8.67 19.38 2.52
CA GLY A 420 -9.86 19.49 3.38
C GLY A 420 -9.54 19.44 4.88
N LYS A 421 -10.46 19.98 5.70
CA LYS A 421 -10.34 19.99 7.17
C LYS A 421 -10.36 18.56 7.74
N VAL A 422 -9.18 18.03 8.05
CA VAL A 422 -9.02 16.80 8.85
C VAL A 422 -9.53 17.08 10.26
N ILE A 423 -10.53 16.32 10.71
CA ILE A 423 -11.00 16.40 12.09
C ILE A 423 -10.04 15.58 12.94
N SER A 424 -9.07 16.25 13.58
CA SER A 424 -8.23 15.64 14.60
C SER A 424 -9.09 15.39 15.85
N VAL A 425 -9.53 14.15 16.05
CA VAL A 425 -10.08 13.73 17.34
C VAL A 425 -9.04 12.84 18.01
N CYS A 426 -8.07 13.48 18.67
CA CYS A 426 -7.21 12.78 19.61
C CYS A 426 -8.08 12.30 20.79
N ARG A 427 -8.13 11.00 21.04
CA ARG A 427 -8.67 10.46 22.30
C ARG A 427 -7.63 9.62 23.00
N CYS A 428 -6.80 10.30 23.80
CA CYS A 428 -6.09 9.66 24.90
C CYS A 428 -7.12 9.00 25.81
N ARG A 429 -7.05 7.67 25.98
CA ARG A 429 -7.66 7.01 27.13
C ARG A 429 -6.94 7.53 28.37
N ALA A 430 -7.57 8.43 29.11
CA ALA A 430 -7.14 8.77 30.45
C ALA A 430 -7.19 7.49 31.29
N HIS A 431 -6.02 6.95 31.64
CA HIS A 431 -5.88 6.01 32.73
C HIS A 431 -6.31 6.74 34.01
N SER A 432 -7.44 6.33 34.58
CA SER A 432 -7.85 6.73 35.92
C SER A 432 -6.91 6.10 36.95
N GLN A 433 -5.82 6.79 37.25
CA GLN A 433 -5.10 6.63 38.51
C GLN A 433 -4.97 8.01 39.16
N GLY A 434 -5.36 8.05 40.43
CA GLY A 434 -5.82 9.26 41.10
C GLY A 434 -4.74 10.27 41.46
N LEU A 435 -5.20 11.50 41.71
CA LEU A 435 -4.63 12.43 42.67
C LEU A 435 -5.72 13.43 43.08
N GLN A 436 -5.99 13.45 44.38
CA GLN A 436 -6.84 14.43 45.08
C GLN A 436 -6.11 15.78 45.25
N HIS A 437 -6.91 16.85 45.43
CA HIS A 437 -6.56 18.25 45.80
C HIS A 437 -5.91 19.11 44.68
N HIS A 438 -6.31 20.36 44.38
CA HIS A 438 -6.91 21.45 45.16
C HIS A 438 -7.80 22.40 44.32
N GLN A 439 -8.89 22.86 44.94
CA GLN A 439 -9.62 24.15 44.92
C GLN A 439 -9.37 25.28 43.86
N LYS A 440 -10.53 25.76 43.34
CA LYS A 440 -11.07 27.15 43.26
C LYS A 440 -10.52 28.20 42.26
N MET A 441 -11.43 28.66 41.38
CA MET A 441 -11.88 30.06 41.09
C MET A 441 -12.28 30.14 39.58
N ALA A 442 -13.57 30.15 39.23
CA ALA A 442 -14.45 31.31 39.07
C ALA A 442 -14.04 32.26 37.92
N GLY A 443 -14.88 32.36 36.89
CA GLY A 443 -14.73 33.32 35.79
C GLY A 443 -15.72 33.07 34.63
N THR A 444 -16.96 33.49 34.84
CA THR A 444 -18.04 33.62 33.85
C THR A 444 -17.67 34.57 32.69
N CYS A 445 -18.12 34.27 31.45
CA CYS A 445 -18.82 35.25 30.61
C CYS A 445 -19.47 34.62 29.36
N ASN A 446 -20.68 35.10 29.09
CA ASN A 446 -21.63 34.78 28.02
C ASN A 446 -21.28 35.44 26.66
N THR A 447 -22.19 35.21 25.69
CA THR A 447 -22.55 35.97 24.45
C THR A 447 -21.76 35.57 23.21
N SER A 448 -22.33 34.82 22.25
CA SER A 448 -23.44 35.07 21.29
C SER A 448 -22.89 35.35 19.89
N ALA A 449 -23.53 34.74 18.90
CA ALA A 449 -23.25 34.85 17.48
C ALA A 449 -23.46 36.27 16.95
N ASP A 450 -22.76 36.61 15.85
CA ASP A 450 -23.35 37.44 14.79
C ASP A 450 -22.65 37.21 13.45
N LEU A 451 -23.51 37.05 12.44
CA LEU A 451 -23.26 37.07 11.00
C LEU A 451 -23.08 38.52 10.55
N VAL A 452 -22.14 38.79 9.63
CA VAL A 452 -22.17 40.00 8.80
C VAL A 452 -21.71 39.66 7.39
N GLU A 453 -22.68 39.65 6.47
CA GLU A 453 -22.50 39.93 5.04
C GLU A 453 -22.06 41.38 4.85
N ASN A 454 -21.21 41.63 3.85
CA ASN A 454 -21.18 42.92 3.16
C ASN A 454 -20.73 42.73 1.72
N ASP A 455 -21.70 42.81 0.81
CA ASP A 455 -21.52 43.38 -0.52
C ASP A 455 -21.19 44.87 -0.39
N LEU A 456 -20.34 45.41 -1.26
CA LEU A 456 -20.54 46.73 -1.86
C LEU A 456 -19.68 46.91 -3.11
N THR A 457 -20.34 47.55 -4.07
CA THR A 457 -20.10 47.67 -5.50
C THR A 457 -19.31 48.93 -5.89
N ASN A 458 -19.05 49.03 -7.21
CA ASN A 458 -18.74 50.21 -8.03
C ASN A 458 -17.24 50.48 -8.26
N GLY A 459 -16.74 50.70 -9.48
CA GLY A 459 -17.37 50.80 -10.79
C GLY A 459 -16.43 51.54 -11.77
N CYS A 460 -16.23 50.95 -12.96
CA CYS A 460 -16.00 51.57 -14.28
C CYS A 460 -14.72 52.43 -14.56
N PRO A 461 -14.39 52.73 -15.85
CA PRO A 461 -14.40 51.90 -17.07
C PRO A 461 -13.20 52.18 -18.04
N SER A 462 -13.22 51.54 -19.23
CA SER A 462 -12.62 51.94 -20.54
C SER A 462 -11.07 51.87 -20.67
N ASN A 463 -10.44 51.50 -21.79
CA ASN A 463 -10.84 51.38 -23.19
C ASN A 463 -9.78 50.57 -23.99
N ASP A 464 -10.23 50.02 -25.11
CA ASP A 464 -9.58 49.93 -26.42
C ASP A 464 -8.35 49.02 -26.69
N ASP A 465 -8.67 48.05 -27.57
CA ASP A 465 -8.11 47.83 -28.90
C ASP A 465 -6.85 46.99 -29.17
N HIS A 466 -7.12 46.04 -30.08
CA HIS A 466 -6.35 45.59 -31.25
C HIS A 466 -5.22 44.55 -31.12
N ARG A 467 -5.52 43.40 -31.76
CA ARG A 467 -4.74 42.68 -32.79
C ARG A 467 -3.26 42.38 -32.47
N ASN A 468 -2.93 41.12 -32.22
CA ASN A 468 -2.58 40.08 -33.21
C ASN A 468 -2.39 38.73 -32.51
#